data_AF-A0A0M4R4K1-F1
#
_entry.id   AF-A0A0M4R4K1-F1
#
_cell.length_a   1.000
_cell.length_b   1.000
_cell.length_c   1.000
_cell.angle_alpha   90.00
_cell.angle_beta   90.00
_cell.angle_gamma   90.00
#
_symmetry.space_group_name_H-M   'P 1'
#
loop_
_entity.id
_entity.type
_entity.pdbx_description
1 polymer ?
#
loop_
_entity_poly.entity_id
_entity_poly.type
_entity_poly.pdbx_seq_one_letter_code
_entity_poly.pdbx_strand_id
1 'polypeptide(L)'
;MSQPVTSSQAMESLTLSELTALLQQIFERHGTSQAVAQVLADNCARAQRDGSYSHGVFRIPGYLASLASNWVDGQAVPQVEDVASGFIRVDAANGFAQPALAAARELLVEKARSAGIAVLAIRNSHHFAALWPDVEPFAEEGLVALSVVNSMTCVVPHGAQKPLFGTNPIAFAAPCAGGHPIVFDLATSAIAHGDVQIAARKDHSLPAGMGVDKHGEPTQNPKEILDGGALLPFGGHKGSALSMMVELLAAALTGGNFSFEFDWKQHPGAQTPWTGQLLIVIDPTKSGGNSFAQRSAELVRQMHAVGLERMPGDRRFIERAKSVGEGIPMSAEELARLRALAQ
;
A
#
# COMPACT_ATOMS: atom_id res chain seq x y z
N MET A 1 36.46 -9.41 26.33
CA MET A 1 35.19 -9.96 26.89
C MET A 1 34.15 -8.86 26.77
N SER A 2 33.42 -8.85 25.66
CA SER A 2 32.41 -7.83 25.35
C SER A 2 31.07 -8.45 25.65
N GLN A 3 30.33 -7.92 26.62
CA GLN A 3 28.99 -8.42 26.94
C GLN A 3 28.02 -8.14 25.77
N PRO A 4 27.13 -9.09 25.43
CA PRO A 4 26.04 -8.81 24.52
C PRO A 4 24.98 -8.00 25.27
N VAL A 5 24.74 -6.77 24.85
CA VAL A 5 23.56 -6.00 25.30
C VAL A 5 22.37 -6.53 24.50
N THR A 6 21.73 -7.58 25.01
CA THR A 6 20.36 -7.92 24.63
C THR A 6 19.44 -7.43 25.74
N SER A 7 19.09 -6.14 25.72
CA SER A 7 17.93 -5.68 26.49
C SER A 7 16.70 -6.23 25.78
N SER A 8 16.04 -7.24 26.35
CA SER A 8 14.69 -7.60 25.92
C SER A 8 13.79 -6.41 26.19
N GLN A 9 13.44 -5.66 25.14
CA GLN A 9 12.48 -4.58 25.26
C GLN A 9 11.15 -5.19 25.72
N ALA A 10 10.54 -4.62 26.76
CA ALA A 10 9.21 -5.04 27.18
C ALA A 10 8.23 -4.86 26.01
N MET A 11 7.48 -5.92 25.71
CA MET A 11 6.46 -5.92 24.67
C MET A 11 5.09 -5.74 25.32
N GLU A 12 4.30 -4.81 24.81
CA GLU A 12 2.89 -4.63 25.12
C GLU A 12 2.06 -5.12 23.92
N SER A 13 0.87 -5.67 24.17
CA SER A 13 -0.08 -6.08 23.13
C SER A 13 -1.29 -5.16 23.14
N LEU A 14 -1.71 -4.69 21.96
CA LEU A 14 -2.95 -3.93 21.79
C LEU A 14 -3.95 -4.73 20.95
N THR A 15 -5.23 -4.65 21.27
CA THR A 15 -6.29 -5.06 20.34
C THR A 15 -6.27 -4.16 19.10
N LEU A 16 -6.83 -4.65 17.98
CA LEU A 16 -7.01 -3.83 16.78
C LEU A 16 -7.78 -2.53 17.09
N SER A 17 -8.84 -2.62 17.90
CA SER A 17 -9.64 -1.47 18.31
C SER A 17 -8.86 -0.44 19.12
N GLU A 18 -8.00 -0.87 20.06
CA GLU A 18 -7.17 0.05 20.85
C GLU A 18 -6.13 0.75 19.98
N LEU A 19 -5.48 0.01 19.06
CA LEU A 19 -4.53 0.62 18.14
C LEU A 19 -5.22 1.59 17.18
N THR A 20 -6.35 1.21 16.59
CA THR A 20 -7.12 2.10 15.71
C THR A 20 -7.55 3.38 16.43
N ALA A 21 -8.07 3.27 17.67
CA ALA A 21 -8.47 4.44 18.44
C ALA A 21 -7.28 5.37 18.75
N LEU A 22 -6.14 4.80 19.14
CA LEU A 22 -4.91 5.57 19.38
C LEU A 22 -4.44 6.29 18.10
N LEU A 23 -4.40 5.60 16.97
CA LEU A 23 -3.98 6.19 15.69
C LEU A 23 -4.97 7.26 15.20
N GLN A 24 -6.27 7.06 15.39
CA GLN A 24 -7.29 8.04 15.04
C GLN A 24 -7.07 9.33 15.84
N GLN A 25 -6.86 9.24 17.15
CA GLN A 25 -6.57 10.39 18.00
C GLN A 25 -5.32 11.14 17.54
N ILE A 26 -4.26 10.42 17.13
CA ILE A 26 -3.05 11.01 16.57
C ILE A 26 -3.37 11.82 15.30
N PHE A 27 -4.10 11.23 14.35
CA PHE A 27 -4.43 11.91 13.09
C PHE A 27 -5.30 13.16 13.32
N GLU A 28 -6.36 13.07 14.13
CA GLU A 28 -7.24 14.21 14.45
C GLU A 28 -6.46 15.36 15.08
N ARG A 29 -5.58 15.05 16.03
CA ARG A 29 -4.72 16.04 16.68
C ARG A 29 -3.80 16.76 15.68
N HIS A 30 -3.36 16.05 14.65
CA HIS A 30 -2.44 16.57 13.64
C HIS A 30 -3.17 17.11 12.40
N GLY A 31 -4.43 17.51 12.57
CA GLY A 31 -5.14 18.35 11.62
C GLY A 31 -5.87 17.59 10.52
N THR A 32 -6.14 16.29 10.68
CA THR A 32 -7.06 15.59 9.76
C THR A 32 -8.52 15.76 10.18
N SER A 33 -9.46 15.63 9.24
CA SER A 33 -10.88 15.50 9.58
C SER A 33 -11.11 14.17 10.31
N GLN A 34 -12.23 14.06 11.05
CA GLN A 34 -12.60 12.81 11.72
C GLN A 34 -12.74 11.65 10.70
N ALA A 35 -13.33 11.93 9.54
CA ALA A 35 -13.52 10.93 8.48
C ALA A 35 -12.17 10.43 7.92
N VAL A 36 -11.22 11.35 7.68
CA VAL A 36 -9.87 10.98 7.24
C VAL A 36 -9.13 10.21 8.32
N ALA A 37 -9.19 10.67 9.58
CA ALA A 37 -8.55 10.02 10.71
C ALA A 37 -9.01 8.56 10.87
N GLN A 38 -10.32 8.32 10.80
CA GLN A 38 -10.89 6.99 10.93
C GLN A 38 -10.38 6.04 9.83
N VAL A 39 -10.39 6.49 8.57
CA VAL A 39 -9.95 5.68 7.43
C VAL A 39 -8.46 5.35 7.51
N LEU A 40 -7.61 6.34 7.81
CA LEU A 40 -6.16 6.14 7.89
C LEU A 40 -5.77 5.30 9.11
N ALA A 41 -6.45 5.50 10.24
CA ALA A 41 -6.20 4.73 11.46
C ALA A 41 -6.55 3.25 11.27
N ASP A 42 -7.71 2.93 10.68
CA ASP A 42 -8.07 1.54 10.36
C ASP A 42 -7.06 0.91 9.41
N ASN A 43 -6.72 1.61 8.32
CA ASN A 43 -5.76 1.11 7.33
C ASN A 43 -4.38 0.81 7.96
N CYS A 44 -3.84 1.77 8.71
CA CYS A 44 -2.53 1.63 9.36
C CYS A 44 -2.54 0.54 10.44
N ALA A 45 -3.60 0.44 11.25
CA ALA A 45 -3.73 -0.59 12.27
C ALA A 45 -3.88 -1.99 11.65
N ARG A 46 -4.63 -2.13 10.55
CA ARG A 46 -4.75 -3.40 9.80
C ARG A 46 -3.42 -3.81 9.17
N ALA A 47 -2.65 -2.86 8.63
CA ALA A 47 -1.30 -3.13 8.14
C ALA A 47 -0.40 -3.66 9.26
N GLN A 48 -0.45 -3.06 10.45
CA GLN A 48 0.31 -3.52 11.62
C GLN A 48 -0.13 -4.92 12.07
N ARG A 49 -1.45 -5.15 12.21
CA ARG A 49 -2.06 -6.43 12.61
C ARG A 49 -1.63 -7.60 11.71
N ASP A 50 -1.53 -7.35 10.40
CA ASP A 50 -1.20 -8.36 9.41
C ASP A 50 0.32 -8.51 9.18
N GLY A 51 1.16 -7.89 10.03
CA GLY A 51 2.62 -7.95 9.93
C GLY A 51 3.20 -7.22 8.72
N SER A 52 2.47 -6.26 8.16
CA SER A 52 2.93 -5.40 7.06
C SER A 52 3.69 -4.18 7.62
N TYR A 53 4.74 -4.44 8.38
CA TYR A 53 5.42 -3.45 9.22
C TYR A 53 5.91 -2.20 8.48
N SER A 54 6.36 -2.31 7.23
CA SER A 54 6.78 -1.16 6.42
C SER A 54 5.64 -0.21 6.03
N HIS A 55 4.38 -0.59 6.29
CA HIS A 55 3.18 0.21 5.99
C HIS A 55 2.23 0.32 7.20
N GLY A 56 2.63 -0.21 8.36
CA GLY A 56 1.93 -0.02 9.64
C GLY A 56 2.42 1.23 10.36
N VAL A 57 2.58 1.13 11.69
CA VAL A 57 2.91 2.30 12.56
C VAL A 57 4.23 2.97 12.20
N PHE A 58 5.13 2.26 11.51
CA PHE A 58 6.35 2.79 10.90
C PHE A 58 6.12 4.05 10.05
N ARG A 59 4.94 4.17 9.42
CA ARG A 59 4.59 5.29 8.54
C ARG A 59 4.06 6.53 9.26
N ILE A 60 3.68 6.42 10.55
CA ILE A 60 3.10 7.54 11.30
C ILE A 60 3.98 8.80 11.23
N PRO A 61 5.30 8.76 11.50
CA PRO A 61 6.13 9.96 11.38
C PRO A 61 6.09 10.62 9.99
N GLY A 62 6.00 9.82 8.92
CA GLY A 62 5.93 10.34 7.55
C GLY A 62 4.58 10.97 7.21
N TYR A 63 3.47 10.38 7.70
CA TYR A 63 2.15 11.00 7.60
C TYR A 63 2.13 12.37 8.30
N LEU A 64 2.58 12.42 9.55
CA LEU A 64 2.53 13.64 10.35
C LEU A 64 3.42 14.75 9.78
N ALA A 65 4.61 14.40 9.29
CA ALA A 65 5.50 15.38 8.64
C ALA A 65 4.92 15.92 7.32
N SER A 66 4.20 15.08 6.56
CA SER A 66 3.53 15.52 5.32
C SER A 66 2.31 16.42 5.61
N LEU A 67 1.56 16.14 6.67
CA LEU A 67 0.48 17.01 7.16
C LEU A 67 1.04 18.35 7.68
N ALA A 68 2.07 18.31 8.53
CA ALA A 68 2.65 19.51 9.14
C ALA A 68 3.28 20.48 8.13
N SER A 69 3.72 19.97 6.98
CA SER A 69 4.27 20.78 5.89
C SER A 69 3.20 21.30 4.91
N ASN A 70 1.91 21.03 5.17
CA ASN A 70 0.79 21.33 4.26
C ASN A 70 0.98 20.76 2.84
N TRP A 71 1.74 19.67 2.72
CA TRP A 71 1.94 18.98 1.45
C TRP A 71 0.70 18.19 1.05
N VAL A 72 0.07 17.52 2.02
CA VAL A 72 -1.20 16.80 1.87
C VAL A 72 -2.26 17.48 2.74
N ASP A 73 -3.47 17.60 2.21
CA ASP A 73 -4.61 18.16 2.95
C ASP A 73 -5.34 17.05 3.73
N GLY A 74 -5.18 17.07 5.05
CA GLY A 74 -5.87 16.15 5.96
C GLY A 74 -7.37 16.42 6.12
N GLN A 75 -7.88 17.55 5.62
CA GLN A 75 -9.28 17.98 5.66
C GLN A 75 -9.96 17.87 4.29
N ALA A 76 -9.25 17.42 3.27
CA ALA A 76 -9.77 17.30 1.91
C ALA A 76 -11.07 16.48 1.87
N VAL A 77 -12.05 16.98 1.12
CA VAL A 77 -13.32 16.29 0.84
C VAL A 77 -13.27 15.76 -0.58
N PRO A 78 -13.23 14.43 -0.79
CA PRO A 78 -13.20 13.86 -2.13
C PRO A 78 -14.43 14.22 -2.95
N GLN A 79 -14.23 14.53 -4.23
CA GLN A 79 -15.31 14.84 -5.18
C GLN A 79 -15.55 13.63 -6.08
N VAL A 80 -16.66 12.92 -5.82
CA VAL A 80 -17.05 11.74 -6.61
C VAL A 80 -17.81 12.17 -7.86
N GLU A 81 -17.35 11.69 -9.01
CA GLU A 81 -17.92 11.98 -10.33
C GLU A 81 -18.43 10.67 -10.97
N ASP A 82 -19.75 10.53 -11.11
CA ASP A 82 -20.36 9.46 -11.89
C ASP A 82 -20.37 9.82 -13.38
N VAL A 83 -19.43 9.26 -14.14
CA VAL A 83 -19.18 9.67 -15.53
C VAL A 83 -19.64 8.65 -16.57
N ALA A 84 -19.86 7.38 -16.18
CA ALA A 84 -20.41 6.35 -17.05
C ALA A 84 -20.96 5.15 -16.26
N SER A 85 -21.68 4.26 -16.93
CA SER A 85 -22.29 3.06 -16.31
C SER A 85 -21.29 2.16 -15.57
N GLY A 86 -20.03 2.12 -16.01
CA GLY A 86 -18.95 1.35 -15.38
C GLY A 86 -17.69 2.19 -15.11
N PHE A 87 -17.82 3.51 -14.95
CA PHE A 87 -16.67 4.38 -14.73
C PHE A 87 -17.00 5.51 -13.74
N ILE A 88 -16.18 5.62 -12.70
CA ILE A 88 -16.23 6.66 -11.68
C ILE A 88 -14.88 7.37 -11.66
N ARG A 89 -14.91 8.69 -11.51
CA ARG A 89 -13.71 9.47 -11.19
C ARG A 89 -13.83 10.04 -9.80
N VAL A 90 -12.69 10.22 -9.12
CA VAL A 90 -12.66 10.95 -7.85
C VAL A 90 -11.49 11.93 -7.89
N ASP A 91 -11.79 13.20 -7.66
CA ASP A 91 -10.77 14.16 -7.25
C ASP A 91 -10.54 14.00 -5.75
N ALA A 92 -9.34 13.59 -5.34
CA ALA A 92 -9.03 13.50 -3.91
C ALA A 92 -8.73 14.87 -3.29
N ALA A 93 -8.75 15.96 -4.06
CA ALA A 93 -8.59 17.33 -3.59
C ALA A 93 -7.30 17.55 -2.77
N ASN A 94 -6.18 16.97 -3.23
CA ASN A 94 -4.89 16.97 -2.55
C ASN A 94 -4.91 16.22 -1.19
N GLY A 95 -5.91 15.35 -0.99
CA GLY A 95 -6.06 14.49 0.17
C GLY A 95 -5.54 13.07 -0.04
N PHE A 96 -5.81 12.20 0.92
CA PHE A 96 -5.38 10.81 0.84
C PHE A 96 -6.26 9.97 -0.10
N ALA A 97 -5.66 8.95 -0.71
CA ALA A 97 -6.34 8.06 -1.65
C ALA A 97 -7.40 7.18 -0.97
N GLN A 98 -7.18 6.74 0.28
CA GLN A 98 -8.10 5.85 0.98
C GLN A 98 -9.44 6.53 1.33
N PRO A 99 -9.48 7.79 1.84
CA PRO A 99 -10.72 8.55 1.94
C PRO A 99 -11.45 8.72 0.60
N ALA A 100 -10.72 8.96 -0.49
CA ALA A 100 -11.30 9.05 -1.83
C ALA A 100 -11.93 7.72 -2.30
N LEU A 101 -11.26 6.59 -2.04
CA LEU A 101 -11.81 5.26 -2.26
C LEU A 101 -13.07 5.02 -1.40
N ALA A 102 -13.03 5.36 -0.12
CA ALA A 102 -14.15 5.19 0.80
C ALA A 102 -15.40 5.98 0.32
N ALA A 103 -15.20 7.20 -0.16
CA ALA A 103 -16.29 8.04 -0.68
C ALA A 103 -16.99 7.46 -1.93
N ALA A 104 -16.26 6.72 -2.78
CA ALA A 104 -16.79 6.16 -4.02
C ALA A 104 -17.12 4.65 -3.95
N ARG A 105 -16.81 3.98 -2.83
CA ARG A 105 -16.89 2.51 -2.72
C ARG A 105 -18.27 1.97 -3.03
N GLU A 106 -19.32 2.52 -2.42
CA GLU A 106 -20.68 2.03 -2.58
C GLU A 106 -21.13 2.09 -4.05
N LEU A 107 -20.92 3.25 -4.69
CA LEU A 107 -21.22 3.44 -6.12
C LEU A 107 -20.39 2.51 -7.01
N LEU A 108 -19.12 2.27 -6.67
CA LEU A 108 -18.24 1.35 -7.41
C LEU A 108 -18.75 -0.09 -7.35
N VAL A 109 -19.16 -0.56 -6.16
CA VAL A 109 -19.76 -1.89 -6.00
C VAL A 109 -21.07 -2.00 -6.76
N GLU A 110 -21.94 -0.99 -6.66
CA GLU A 110 -23.21 -0.94 -7.39
C GLU A 110 -22.98 -1.09 -8.90
N LYS A 111 -22.08 -0.27 -9.48
CA LYS A 111 -21.75 -0.32 -10.90
C LYS A 111 -21.11 -1.63 -11.31
N ALA A 112 -20.19 -2.17 -10.51
CA ALA A 112 -19.56 -3.47 -10.81
C ALA A 112 -20.60 -4.59 -10.86
N ARG A 113 -21.57 -4.61 -9.93
CA ARG A 113 -22.66 -5.60 -9.93
C ARG A 113 -23.68 -5.38 -11.04
N SER A 114 -23.95 -4.13 -11.40
CA SER A 114 -24.91 -3.80 -12.46
C SER A 114 -24.34 -4.06 -13.85
N ALA A 115 -23.21 -3.42 -14.18
CA ALA A 115 -22.55 -3.49 -15.49
C ALA A 115 -21.64 -4.71 -15.66
N GLY A 116 -21.29 -5.40 -14.56
CA GLY A 116 -20.38 -6.54 -14.54
C GLY A 116 -18.91 -6.18 -14.34
N ILE A 117 -18.54 -4.94 -14.64
CA ILE A 117 -17.22 -4.37 -14.40
C ILE A 117 -17.37 -2.88 -14.17
N ALA A 118 -16.61 -2.33 -13.24
CA ALA A 118 -16.50 -0.90 -13.02
C ALA A 118 -15.07 -0.48 -12.73
N VAL A 119 -14.74 0.74 -13.15
CA VAL A 119 -13.45 1.38 -12.95
C VAL A 119 -13.63 2.58 -12.01
N LEU A 120 -12.72 2.73 -11.05
CA LEU A 120 -12.56 3.92 -10.23
C LEU A 120 -11.19 4.52 -10.50
N ALA A 121 -11.17 5.74 -11.04
CA ALA A 121 -9.97 6.52 -11.32
C ALA A 121 -9.86 7.68 -10.32
N ILE A 122 -8.94 7.56 -9.37
CA ILE A 122 -8.65 8.57 -8.35
C ILE A 122 -7.45 9.40 -8.82
N ARG A 123 -7.58 10.73 -8.80
CA ARG A 123 -6.50 11.67 -9.13
C ARG A 123 -6.25 12.61 -7.96
N ASN A 124 -5.14 13.36 -8.03
CA ASN A 124 -4.82 14.42 -7.07
C ASN A 124 -4.75 13.88 -5.63
N SER A 125 -4.19 12.68 -5.46
CA SER A 125 -4.27 11.89 -4.23
C SER A 125 -2.91 11.50 -3.68
N HIS A 126 -2.83 11.32 -2.37
CA HIS A 126 -1.66 10.78 -1.67
C HIS A 126 -1.90 9.35 -1.18
N HIS A 127 -1.07 8.40 -1.63
CA HIS A 127 -1.12 7.01 -1.14
C HIS A 127 0.19 6.66 -0.42
N PHE A 128 0.09 6.23 0.83
CA PHE A 128 1.24 5.98 1.71
C PHE A 128 1.08 4.70 2.56
N ALA A 129 0.35 3.72 2.02
CA ALA A 129 0.06 2.45 2.69
C ALA A 129 0.35 1.25 1.78
N ALA A 130 0.10 0.05 2.30
CA ALA A 130 -0.01 -1.14 1.45
C ALA A 130 -1.25 -1.03 0.57
N LEU A 131 -1.28 -1.78 -0.54
CA LEU A 131 -2.37 -1.73 -1.52
C LEU A 131 -3.38 -2.87 -1.34
N TRP A 132 -2.98 -3.98 -0.68
CA TRP A 132 -3.91 -5.06 -0.34
C TRP A 132 -5.17 -4.63 0.46
N PRO A 133 -5.14 -3.63 1.38
CA PRO A 133 -6.34 -3.19 2.09
C PRO A 133 -7.40 -2.58 1.17
N ASP A 134 -7.00 -2.10 0.00
CA ASP A 134 -7.88 -1.44 -0.97
C ASP A 134 -8.62 -2.46 -1.83
N VAL A 135 -8.01 -3.63 -2.08
CA VAL A 135 -8.59 -4.69 -2.93
C VAL A 135 -9.27 -5.81 -2.15
N GLU A 136 -8.75 -6.16 -0.97
CA GLU A 136 -9.22 -7.31 -0.17
C GLU A 136 -10.73 -7.23 0.17
N PRO A 137 -11.29 -6.08 0.61
CA PRO A 137 -12.70 -5.99 0.93
C PRO A 137 -13.64 -6.29 -0.25
N PHE A 138 -13.23 -6.04 -1.50
CA PHE A 138 -14.04 -6.39 -2.66
C PHE A 138 -14.12 -7.91 -2.86
N ALA A 139 -13.02 -8.61 -2.60
CA ALA A 139 -12.99 -10.07 -2.67
C ALA A 139 -13.73 -10.75 -1.52
N GLU A 140 -13.76 -10.14 -0.33
CA GLU A 140 -14.64 -10.56 0.75
C GLU A 140 -16.13 -10.45 0.37
N GLU A 141 -16.49 -9.48 -0.49
CA GLU A 141 -17.84 -9.31 -1.05
C GLU A 141 -18.11 -10.15 -2.32
N GLY A 142 -17.20 -11.06 -2.70
CA GLY A 142 -17.36 -11.93 -3.86
C GLY A 142 -17.00 -11.29 -5.21
N LEU A 143 -16.36 -10.12 -5.22
CA LEU A 143 -15.92 -9.42 -6.43
C LEU A 143 -14.42 -9.63 -6.66
N VAL A 144 -13.99 -9.57 -7.92
CA VAL A 144 -12.54 -9.52 -8.25
C VAL A 144 -12.11 -8.07 -8.29
N ALA A 145 -10.95 -7.75 -7.72
CA ALA A 145 -10.40 -6.40 -7.74
C ALA A 145 -8.93 -6.40 -8.19
N LEU A 146 -8.58 -5.45 -9.05
CA LEU A 146 -7.21 -5.12 -9.44
C LEU A 146 -6.99 -3.64 -9.15
N SER A 147 -5.90 -3.28 -8.50
CA SER A 147 -5.52 -1.90 -8.23
C SER A 147 -4.08 -1.63 -8.59
N VAL A 148 -3.81 -0.41 -9.04
CA VAL A 148 -2.46 0.10 -9.31
C VAL A 148 -2.33 1.53 -8.79
N VAL A 149 -1.14 1.86 -8.30
CA VAL A 149 -0.78 3.19 -7.79
C VAL A 149 0.63 3.51 -8.27
N ASN A 150 0.87 4.68 -8.83
CA ASN A 150 2.22 5.17 -9.08
C ASN A 150 2.71 6.03 -7.90
N SER A 151 4.01 5.99 -7.60
CA SER A 151 4.58 6.62 -6.39
C SER A 151 5.51 7.79 -6.70
N MET A 152 6.72 7.85 -6.14
CA MET A 152 7.72 8.88 -6.42
C MET A 152 8.93 8.30 -7.16
N THR A 153 9.53 9.09 -8.04
CA THR A 153 10.71 8.70 -8.84
C THR A 153 11.81 8.08 -7.99
N CYS A 154 12.05 6.78 -8.17
CA CYS A 154 13.14 6.06 -7.50
C CYS A 154 13.57 4.77 -8.21
N VAL A 155 12.95 4.38 -9.32
CA VAL A 155 13.26 3.14 -10.06
C VAL A 155 13.85 3.47 -11.42
N VAL A 156 14.97 2.85 -11.77
CA VAL A 156 15.62 2.96 -13.09
C VAL A 156 14.90 2.07 -14.09
N PRO A 157 14.28 2.61 -15.16
CA PRO A 157 13.72 1.78 -16.22
C PRO A 157 14.78 0.85 -16.82
N HIS A 158 14.37 -0.34 -17.24
CA HIS A 158 15.31 -1.29 -17.85
C HIS A 158 15.97 -0.68 -19.09
N GLY A 159 17.32 -0.66 -19.12
CA GLY A 159 18.11 -0.04 -20.19
C GLY A 159 18.36 1.46 -20.03
N ALA A 160 17.82 2.10 -18.99
CA ALA A 160 18.08 3.50 -18.67
C ALA A 160 19.25 3.66 -17.66
N GLN A 161 19.69 4.91 -17.45
CA GLN A 161 20.77 5.26 -16.53
C GLN A 161 20.31 6.07 -15.31
N LYS A 162 19.05 6.53 -15.31
CA LYS A 162 18.50 7.41 -14.26
C LYS A 162 17.13 6.91 -13.81
N PRO A 163 16.75 7.15 -12.54
CA PRO A 163 15.41 6.82 -12.07
C PRO A 163 14.35 7.65 -12.80
N LEU A 164 13.18 7.05 -13.02
CA LEU A 164 12.03 7.70 -13.63
C LEU A 164 10.71 7.22 -13.02
N PHE A 165 10.55 5.90 -12.88
CA PHE A 165 9.34 5.33 -12.31
C PHE A 165 9.36 5.38 -10.79
N GLY A 166 8.18 5.32 -10.19
CA GLY A 166 8.06 4.92 -8.79
C GLY A 166 8.19 3.42 -8.56
N THR A 167 8.10 3.01 -7.29
CA THR A 167 7.98 1.59 -6.89
C THR A 167 6.70 0.93 -7.41
N ASN A 168 5.70 1.74 -7.76
CA ASN A 168 4.57 1.43 -8.63
C ASN A 168 3.91 0.07 -8.36
N PRO A 169 3.25 -0.13 -7.21
CA PRO A 169 2.66 -1.40 -6.85
C PRO A 169 1.43 -1.79 -7.70
N ILE A 170 1.22 -3.11 -7.77
CA ILE A 170 0.03 -3.76 -8.32
C ILE A 170 -0.53 -4.68 -7.24
N ALA A 171 -1.82 -4.54 -6.95
CA ALA A 171 -2.53 -5.45 -6.06
C ALA A 171 -3.71 -6.10 -6.77
N PHE A 172 -3.99 -7.34 -6.39
CA PHE A 172 -5.09 -8.12 -6.92
C PHE A 172 -5.72 -8.93 -5.79
N ALA A 173 -7.04 -8.99 -5.79
CA ALA A 173 -7.81 -9.81 -4.87
C ALA A 173 -8.92 -10.55 -5.62
N ALA A 174 -9.16 -11.80 -5.22
CA ALA A 174 -10.20 -12.64 -5.80
C ALA A 174 -10.86 -13.54 -4.74
N PRO A 175 -12.17 -13.78 -4.82
CA PRO A 175 -12.87 -14.64 -3.87
C PRO A 175 -12.47 -16.10 -4.07
N CYS A 176 -12.42 -16.84 -2.95
CA CYS A 176 -12.11 -18.26 -2.92
C CYS A 176 -13.11 -18.98 -2.01
N ALA A 177 -13.77 -20.02 -2.54
CA ALA A 177 -14.73 -20.78 -1.74
C ALA A 177 -14.02 -21.54 -0.60
N GLY A 178 -14.59 -21.51 0.60
CA GLY A 178 -14.10 -22.27 1.75
C GLY A 178 -12.80 -21.78 2.38
N GLY A 179 -12.32 -20.58 2.02
CA GLY A 179 -11.09 -20.00 2.56
C GLY A 179 -11.04 -18.48 2.48
N HIS A 180 -9.91 -17.90 2.86
CA HIS A 180 -9.67 -16.47 2.69
C HIS A 180 -9.57 -16.08 1.20
N PRO A 181 -9.83 -14.80 0.84
CA PRO A 181 -9.54 -14.31 -0.49
C PRO A 181 -8.10 -14.57 -0.92
N ILE A 182 -7.88 -14.85 -2.21
CA ILE A 182 -6.53 -14.89 -2.79
C ILE A 182 -6.11 -13.44 -3.02
N VAL A 183 -5.04 -13.00 -2.38
CA VAL A 183 -4.61 -11.59 -2.45
C VAL A 183 -3.10 -11.49 -2.61
N PHE A 184 -2.66 -10.83 -3.68
CA PHE A 184 -1.26 -10.39 -3.80
C PHE A 184 -1.19 -8.87 -3.87
N ASP A 185 -0.07 -8.34 -3.37
CA ASP A 185 0.29 -6.94 -3.37
C ASP A 185 1.81 -6.89 -3.51
N LEU A 186 2.29 -6.35 -4.63
CA LEU A 186 3.70 -6.33 -4.99
C LEU A 186 4.09 -4.98 -5.56
N ALA A 187 5.27 -4.49 -5.18
CA ALA A 187 5.94 -3.42 -5.90
C ALA A 187 6.43 -3.93 -7.26
N THR A 188 6.46 -3.07 -8.27
CA THR A 188 7.14 -3.38 -9.54
C THR A 188 8.65 -3.12 -9.48
N SER A 189 9.13 -2.51 -8.40
CA SER A 189 10.55 -2.53 -7.99
C SER A 189 10.94 -3.86 -7.35
N ALA A 190 12.24 -4.18 -7.37
CA ALA A 190 12.79 -5.41 -6.80
C ALA A 190 12.62 -5.48 -5.27
N ILE A 191 12.52 -4.32 -4.61
CA ILE A 191 12.21 -4.17 -3.18
C ILE A 191 11.39 -2.89 -2.97
N ALA A 192 10.55 -2.85 -1.93
CA ALA A 192 9.83 -1.62 -1.58
C ALA A 192 10.78 -0.59 -0.92
N HIS A 193 10.58 0.69 -1.22
CA HIS A 193 11.39 1.77 -0.65
C HIS A 193 11.36 1.79 0.90
N GLY A 194 10.21 1.46 1.51
CA GLY A 194 10.10 1.35 2.97
C GLY A 194 11.01 0.28 3.57
N ASP A 195 11.19 -0.85 2.88
CA ASP A 195 12.05 -1.93 3.36
C ASP A 195 13.53 -1.56 3.23
N VAL A 196 13.91 -0.74 2.25
CA VAL A 196 15.26 -0.13 2.16
C VAL A 196 15.51 0.79 3.36
N GLN A 197 14.54 1.62 3.74
CA GLN A 197 14.65 2.49 4.92
C GLN A 197 14.77 1.68 6.22
N ILE A 198 14.04 0.57 6.34
CA ILE A 198 14.15 -0.34 7.49
C ILE A 198 15.54 -0.99 7.52
N ALA A 199 16.04 -1.49 6.40
CA ALA A 199 17.38 -2.08 6.30
C ALA A 199 18.48 -1.07 6.67
N ALA A 200 18.37 0.18 6.19
CA ALA A 200 19.30 1.26 6.54
C ALA A 200 19.28 1.60 8.03
N ARG A 201 18.10 1.63 8.67
CA ARG A 201 17.97 1.87 10.13
C ARG A 201 18.53 0.74 10.97
N LYS A 202 18.53 -0.49 10.45
CA LYS A 202 19.06 -1.69 11.12
C LYS A 202 20.52 -1.99 10.74
N ASP A 203 21.15 -1.17 9.90
CA ASP A 203 22.48 -1.41 9.35
C ASP A 203 22.64 -2.80 8.71
N HIS A 204 21.58 -3.28 8.05
CA HIS A 204 21.56 -4.56 7.34
C HIS A 204 21.78 -4.38 5.84
N SER A 205 22.59 -5.25 5.23
CA SER A 205 22.75 -5.29 3.76
C SER A 205 21.51 -5.84 3.08
N LEU A 206 21.24 -5.35 1.87
CA LEU A 206 20.19 -5.88 1.00
C LEU A 206 20.73 -7.03 0.13
N PRO A 207 19.86 -7.94 -0.36
CA PRO A 207 20.25 -8.86 -1.41
C PRO A 207 20.77 -8.13 -2.66
N ALA A 208 21.62 -8.79 -3.44
CA ALA A 208 22.09 -8.25 -4.71
C ALA A 208 20.93 -8.03 -5.71
N GLY A 209 21.10 -7.05 -6.60
CA GLY A 209 20.14 -6.75 -7.68
C GLY A 209 18.93 -5.90 -7.28
N MET A 210 18.95 -5.32 -6.08
CA MET A 210 17.83 -4.49 -5.59
C MET A 210 17.94 -3.03 -6.02
N GLY A 211 19.16 -2.51 -6.16
CA GLY A 211 19.39 -1.11 -6.50
C GLY A 211 20.83 -0.82 -6.91
N VAL A 212 21.05 0.45 -7.22
CA VAL A 212 22.31 1.05 -7.65
C VAL A 212 22.61 2.28 -6.80
N ASP A 213 23.87 2.65 -6.72
CA ASP A 213 24.31 3.89 -6.08
C ASP A 213 24.08 5.11 -6.98
N LYS A 214 24.53 6.30 -6.53
CA LYS A 214 24.43 7.56 -7.28
C LYS A 214 25.19 7.60 -8.61
N HIS A 215 26.09 6.65 -8.85
CA HIS A 215 26.86 6.50 -10.08
C HIS A 215 26.23 5.47 -11.03
N GLY A 216 25.19 4.75 -10.59
CA GLY A 216 24.54 3.70 -11.34
C GLY A 216 25.20 2.33 -11.16
N GLU A 217 26.13 2.19 -10.22
CA GLU A 217 26.81 0.93 -9.93
C GLU A 217 25.98 0.06 -8.98
N PRO A 218 25.87 -1.27 -9.21
CA PRO A 218 25.11 -2.16 -8.34
C PRO A 218 25.61 -2.11 -6.88
N THR A 219 24.68 -1.95 -5.93
CA THR A 219 25.01 -1.92 -4.49
C THR A 219 24.08 -2.79 -3.67
N GLN A 220 24.59 -3.28 -2.54
CA GLN A 220 23.84 -3.96 -1.48
C GLN A 220 23.69 -3.07 -0.23
N ASN A 221 24.27 -1.87 -0.26
CA ASN A 221 24.17 -0.91 0.83
C ASN A 221 22.88 -0.08 0.70
N PRO A 222 21.91 -0.23 1.62
CA PRO A 222 20.65 0.52 1.52
C PRO A 222 20.87 2.04 1.64
N LYS A 223 21.93 2.50 2.31
CA LYS A 223 22.22 3.94 2.45
C LYS A 223 22.67 4.55 1.12
N GLU A 224 23.41 3.82 0.30
CA GLU A 224 23.83 4.28 -1.04
C GLU A 224 22.65 4.39 -2.00
N ILE A 225 21.66 3.50 -1.89
CA ILE A 225 20.41 3.59 -2.65
C ILE A 225 19.62 4.84 -2.24
N LEU A 226 19.54 5.12 -0.94
CA LEU A 226 18.81 6.29 -0.41
C LEU A 226 19.53 7.61 -0.67
N ASP A 227 20.87 7.62 -0.73
CA ASP A 227 21.70 8.81 -0.93
C ASP A 227 22.06 9.03 -2.41
N GLY A 228 21.04 9.39 -3.20
CA GLY A 228 21.19 9.71 -4.63
C GLY A 228 21.25 8.51 -5.57
N GLY A 229 21.18 7.28 -5.03
CA GLY A 229 21.01 6.06 -5.81
C GLY A 229 19.57 5.81 -6.27
N ALA A 230 19.31 4.58 -6.70
CA ALA A 230 18.00 4.18 -7.22
C ALA A 230 17.74 2.67 -7.09
N LEU A 231 16.48 2.29 -7.17
CA LEU A 231 16.01 0.90 -7.21
C LEU A 231 15.98 0.35 -8.65
N LEU A 232 16.00 -0.97 -8.76
CA LEU A 232 15.80 -1.68 -10.02
C LEU A 232 14.40 -2.30 -10.09
N PRO A 233 13.84 -2.52 -11.30
CA PRO A 233 12.58 -3.25 -11.49
C PRO A 233 12.78 -4.75 -11.22
N PHE A 234 11.77 -5.42 -10.66
CA PHE A 234 11.83 -6.88 -10.48
C PHE A 234 11.83 -7.58 -11.85
N GLY A 235 12.55 -8.70 -12.00
CA GLY A 235 12.51 -9.47 -13.24
C GLY A 235 12.96 -8.71 -14.50
N GLY A 236 13.78 -7.65 -14.35
CA GLY A 236 14.36 -6.88 -15.45
C GLY A 236 13.31 -6.19 -16.33
N HIS A 237 13.40 -6.37 -17.65
CA HIS A 237 12.53 -5.69 -18.61
C HIS A 237 11.03 -5.95 -18.39
N LYS A 238 10.65 -7.11 -17.83
CA LYS A 238 9.24 -7.45 -17.56
C LYS A 238 8.65 -6.61 -16.44
N GLY A 239 9.33 -6.50 -15.29
CA GLY A 239 8.88 -5.60 -14.23
C GLY A 239 8.97 -4.13 -14.64
N SER A 240 9.94 -3.76 -15.48
CA SER A 240 10.00 -2.41 -16.06
C SER A 240 8.78 -2.08 -16.91
N ALA A 241 8.31 -3.03 -17.74
CA ALA A 241 7.10 -2.85 -18.54
C ALA A 241 5.84 -2.76 -17.67
N LEU A 242 5.75 -3.55 -16.59
CA LEU A 242 4.68 -3.44 -15.61
C LEU A 242 4.71 -2.09 -14.87
N SER A 243 5.89 -1.59 -14.50
CA SER A 243 6.04 -0.28 -13.87
C SER A 243 5.59 0.86 -14.79
N MET A 244 5.92 0.79 -16.09
CA MET A 244 5.41 1.71 -17.10
C MET A 244 3.87 1.62 -17.24
N MET A 245 3.31 0.41 -17.24
CA MET A 245 1.85 0.22 -17.25
C MET A 245 1.19 0.90 -16.05
N VAL A 246 1.79 0.80 -14.85
CA VAL A 246 1.28 1.46 -13.65
C VAL A 246 1.30 2.98 -13.77
N GLU A 247 2.36 3.59 -14.30
CA GLU A 247 2.37 5.04 -14.59
C GLU A 247 1.21 5.43 -15.51
N LEU A 248 1.02 4.70 -16.61
CA LEU A 248 -0.04 5.00 -17.58
C LEU A 248 -1.45 4.85 -16.97
N LEU A 249 -1.67 3.85 -16.13
CA LEU A 249 -2.98 3.56 -15.55
C LEU A 249 -3.29 4.43 -14.32
N ALA A 250 -2.33 4.67 -13.43
CA ALA A 250 -2.55 5.38 -12.18
C ALA A 250 -2.37 6.90 -12.29
N ALA A 251 -1.64 7.38 -13.30
CA ALA A 251 -1.45 8.81 -13.57
C ALA A 251 -2.12 9.24 -14.88
N ALA A 252 -1.65 8.75 -16.03
CA ALA A 252 -2.12 9.26 -17.32
C ALA A 252 -3.63 9.09 -17.53
N LEU A 253 -4.18 7.93 -17.14
CA LEU A 253 -5.61 7.64 -17.25
C LEU A 253 -6.46 8.34 -16.18
N THR A 254 -5.93 8.52 -14.96
CA THR A 254 -6.67 9.18 -13.86
C THR A 254 -6.65 10.70 -13.99
N GLY A 255 -5.60 11.26 -14.60
CA GLY A 255 -5.28 12.67 -14.59
C GLY A 255 -4.44 13.11 -13.38
N GLY A 256 -3.91 12.16 -12.59
CA GLY A 256 -2.91 12.44 -11.55
C GLY A 256 -1.51 12.62 -12.13
N ASN A 257 -0.58 13.14 -11.33
CA ASN A 257 0.82 13.29 -11.72
C ASN A 257 1.48 11.93 -11.96
N PHE A 258 2.33 11.83 -12.98
CA PHE A 258 3.35 10.78 -13.05
C PHE A 258 4.32 10.91 -11.87
N SER A 259 5.06 9.83 -11.57
CA SER A 259 5.98 9.80 -10.43
C SER A 259 7.11 10.84 -10.45
N PHE A 260 7.33 11.52 -11.57
CA PHE A 260 8.34 12.56 -11.78
C PHE A 260 7.77 13.98 -11.90
N GLU A 261 6.44 14.15 -11.83
CA GLU A 261 5.78 15.44 -12.12
C GLU A 261 5.47 16.28 -10.87
N PHE A 262 5.88 15.82 -9.69
CA PHE A 262 5.79 16.57 -8.45
C PHE A 262 7.16 16.64 -7.76
N ASP A 263 7.40 17.72 -7.04
CA ASP A 263 8.51 17.84 -6.11
C ASP A 263 8.03 18.52 -4.83
N TRP A 264 8.61 18.08 -3.71
CA TRP A 264 8.26 18.58 -2.38
C TRP A 264 9.38 19.40 -1.77
N LYS A 265 10.26 20.01 -2.58
CA LYS A 265 11.42 20.77 -2.07
C LYS A 265 11.00 21.96 -1.21
N GLN A 266 9.82 22.52 -1.49
CA GLN A 266 9.23 23.64 -0.73
C GLN A 266 8.42 23.19 0.48
N HIS A 267 8.31 21.88 0.74
CA HIS A 267 7.55 21.29 1.84
C HIS A 267 8.47 20.39 2.70
N PRO A 268 9.33 20.98 3.55
CA PRO A 268 10.26 20.20 4.38
C PRO A 268 9.54 19.16 5.23
N GLY A 269 9.91 17.89 5.07
CA GLY A 269 9.34 16.75 5.80
C GLY A 269 8.26 15.97 5.04
N ALA A 270 7.79 16.47 3.89
CA ALA A 270 6.89 15.73 3.01
C ALA A 270 7.50 14.40 2.54
N GLN A 271 6.69 13.35 2.57
CA GLN A 271 7.10 11.98 2.22
C GLN A 271 6.07 11.25 1.34
N THR A 272 4.87 11.79 1.17
CA THR A 272 3.78 11.14 0.45
C THR A 272 3.79 11.48 -1.04
N PRO A 273 3.81 10.50 -1.96
CA PRO A 273 3.62 10.79 -3.38
C PRO A 273 2.30 11.51 -3.64
N TRP A 274 2.28 12.49 -4.53
CA TRP A 274 1.08 13.21 -4.96
C TRP A 274 0.74 12.83 -6.40
N THR A 275 -0.07 11.78 -6.56
CA THR A 275 -0.27 11.07 -7.84
C THR A 275 -1.76 10.68 -8.04
N GLY A 276 -2.04 9.41 -8.29
CA GLY A 276 -3.36 8.84 -8.49
C GLY A 276 -3.39 7.33 -8.22
N GLN A 277 -4.59 6.76 -8.31
CA GLN A 277 -4.85 5.34 -8.11
C GLN A 277 -5.93 4.89 -9.10
N LEU A 278 -5.75 3.72 -9.70
CA LEU A 278 -6.78 3.06 -10.47
C LEU A 278 -7.25 1.80 -9.74
N LEU A 279 -8.56 1.57 -9.71
CA LEU A 279 -9.17 0.31 -9.30
C LEU A 279 -10.09 -0.21 -10.40
N ILE A 280 -10.02 -1.50 -10.68
CA ILE A 280 -10.92 -2.23 -11.57
C ILE A 280 -11.60 -3.30 -10.72
N VAL A 281 -12.94 -3.25 -10.64
CA VAL A 281 -13.75 -4.19 -9.88
C VAL A 281 -14.67 -4.93 -10.83
N ILE A 282 -14.66 -6.26 -10.76
CA ILE A 282 -15.37 -7.15 -11.68
C ILE A 282 -16.30 -8.03 -10.86
N ASP A 283 -17.56 -8.15 -11.30
CA ASP A 283 -18.48 -9.16 -10.79
C ASP A 283 -18.29 -10.47 -11.58
N PRO A 284 -17.59 -11.47 -11.00
CA PRO A 284 -17.30 -12.69 -11.72
C PRO A 284 -18.56 -13.53 -12.00
N THR A 285 -19.70 -13.25 -11.35
CA THR A 285 -20.96 -13.97 -11.58
C THR A 285 -21.56 -13.68 -12.96
N LYS A 286 -21.14 -12.60 -13.64
CA LYS A 286 -21.59 -12.24 -14.99
C LYS A 286 -21.03 -13.14 -16.09
N SER A 287 -20.00 -13.93 -15.81
CA SER A 287 -19.34 -14.78 -16.81
C SER A 287 -20.18 -15.97 -17.30
N GLY A 288 -21.39 -16.18 -16.75
CA GLY A 288 -22.38 -17.16 -17.21
C GLY A 288 -21.97 -18.64 -17.05
N GLY A 289 -20.75 -18.91 -16.57
CA GLY A 289 -20.17 -20.24 -16.42
C GLY A 289 -20.12 -20.76 -14.98
N ASN A 290 -19.15 -21.62 -14.70
CA ASN A 290 -18.93 -22.19 -13.37
C ASN A 290 -18.65 -21.11 -12.31
N SER A 291 -19.07 -21.34 -11.07
CA SER A 291 -18.79 -20.45 -9.94
C SER A 291 -17.29 -20.14 -9.84
N PHE A 292 -16.95 -18.86 -9.99
CA PHE A 292 -15.57 -18.38 -9.94
C PHE A 292 -14.89 -18.76 -8.61
N ALA A 293 -15.56 -18.57 -7.47
CA ALA A 293 -15.02 -18.90 -6.16
C ALA A 293 -14.66 -20.38 -6.01
N GLN A 294 -15.47 -21.28 -6.61
CA GLN A 294 -15.17 -22.73 -6.64
C GLN A 294 -13.97 -23.04 -7.55
N ARG A 295 -13.86 -22.34 -8.68
CA ARG A 295 -12.70 -22.47 -9.59
C ARG A 295 -11.41 -21.97 -8.95
N SER A 296 -11.47 -20.87 -8.19
CA SER A 296 -10.35 -20.37 -7.37
C SER A 296 -9.92 -21.39 -6.32
N ALA A 297 -10.87 -22.00 -5.61
CA ALA A 297 -10.58 -23.03 -4.61
C ALA A 297 -9.92 -24.26 -5.23
N GLU A 298 -10.38 -24.70 -6.41
CA GLU A 298 -9.74 -25.77 -7.15
C GLU A 298 -8.31 -25.42 -7.56
N LEU A 299 -8.06 -24.18 -8.01
CA LEU A 299 -6.70 -23.73 -8.32
C LEU A 299 -5.81 -23.77 -7.07
N VAL A 300 -6.29 -23.28 -5.91
CA VAL A 300 -5.57 -23.37 -4.62
C VAL A 300 -5.23 -24.82 -4.27
N ARG A 301 -6.21 -25.73 -4.38
CA ARG A 301 -6.00 -27.16 -4.15
C ARG A 301 -4.91 -27.75 -5.05
N GLN A 302 -4.91 -27.39 -6.34
CA GLN A 302 -3.91 -27.87 -7.30
C GLN A 302 -2.52 -27.30 -7.01
N MET A 303 -2.42 -26.02 -6.63
CA MET A 303 -1.15 -25.41 -6.23
C MET A 303 -0.55 -26.11 -5.00
N HIS A 304 -1.37 -26.41 -3.99
CA HIS A 304 -0.92 -27.20 -2.85
C HIS A 304 -0.50 -28.62 -3.26
N ALA A 305 -1.23 -29.26 -4.19
CA ALA A 305 -0.91 -30.61 -4.66
C ALA A 305 0.45 -30.69 -5.40
N VAL A 306 0.91 -29.60 -6.02
CA VAL A 306 2.26 -29.52 -6.62
C VAL A 306 3.34 -29.02 -5.65
N GLY A 307 3.01 -28.90 -4.36
CA GLY A 307 3.97 -28.56 -3.30
C GLY A 307 4.13 -27.07 -3.01
N LEU A 308 3.25 -26.19 -3.53
CA LEU A 308 3.24 -24.80 -3.10
C LEU A 308 2.65 -24.72 -1.68
N GLU A 309 3.49 -24.56 -0.66
CA GLU A 309 3.06 -24.55 0.74
C GLU A 309 2.43 -23.22 1.19
N ARG A 310 2.75 -22.12 0.49
CA ARG A 310 2.34 -20.77 0.89
C ARG A 310 1.78 -20.00 -0.29
N MET A 311 0.50 -19.64 -0.20
CA MET A 311 -0.20 -18.79 -1.14
C MET A 311 0.04 -17.29 -0.86
N PRO A 312 -0.07 -16.42 -1.89
CA PRO A 312 -0.16 -14.98 -1.66
C PRO A 312 -1.33 -14.66 -0.72
N GLY A 313 -1.01 -14.02 0.40
CA GLY A 313 -1.95 -13.71 1.49
C GLY A 313 -1.69 -14.51 2.77
N ASP A 314 -1.27 -15.78 2.68
CA ASP A 314 -1.23 -16.70 3.83
C ASP A 314 -0.47 -16.17 5.05
N ARG A 315 0.71 -15.58 4.85
CA ARG A 315 1.47 -14.98 5.96
C ARG A 315 0.67 -13.88 6.66
N ARG A 316 -0.03 -13.03 5.91
CA ARG A 316 -0.86 -11.96 6.50
C ARG A 316 -2.05 -12.56 7.24
N PHE A 317 -2.69 -13.59 6.72
CA PHE A 317 -3.82 -14.24 7.39
C PHE A 317 -3.39 -14.99 8.67
N ILE A 318 -2.23 -15.65 8.65
CA ILE A 318 -1.62 -16.27 9.84
C ILE A 318 -1.33 -15.20 10.90
N GLU A 319 -0.68 -14.10 10.50
CA GLU A 319 -0.34 -13.03 11.45
C GLU A 319 -1.58 -12.29 11.95
N ARG A 320 -2.60 -12.13 11.11
CA ARG A 320 -3.92 -11.62 11.48
C ARG A 320 -4.56 -12.49 12.56
N ALA A 321 -4.61 -13.80 12.35
CA ALA A 321 -5.18 -14.74 13.32
C ALA A 321 -4.43 -14.68 14.66
N LYS A 322 -3.10 -14.63 14.60
CA LYS A 322 -2.25 -14.45 15.79
C LYS A 322 -2.57 -13.14 16.51
N SER A 323 -2.58 -12.01 15.80
CA SER A 323 -2.88 -10.69 16.38
C SER A 323 -4.30 -10.59 16.94
N VAL A 324 -5.27 -11.31 16.38
CA VAL A 324 -6.63 -11.37 16.93
C VAL A 324 -6.67 -12.17 18.24
N GLY A 325 -5.89 -13.27 18.35
CA GLY A 325 -5.85 -14.09 19.55
C GLY A 325 -4.96 -13.56 20.67
N GLU A 326 -3.83 -12.95 20.33
CA GLU A 326 -2.76 -12.55 21.26
C GLU A 326 -2.60 -11.03 21.41
N GLY A 327 -3.32 -10.25 20.58
CA GLY A 327 -3.10 -8.82 20.41
C GLY A 327 -1.92 -8.51 19.46
N ILE A 328 -1.85 -7.27 19.01
CA ILE A 328 -0.82 -6.73 18.14
C ILE A 328 0.40 -6.37 19.00
N PRO A 329 1.54 -7.07 18.85
CA PRO A 329 2.71 -6.82 19.67
C PRO A 329 3.41 -5.52 19.28
N MET A 330 3.80 -4.72 20.27
CA MET A 330 4.54 -3.48 20.10
C MET A 330 5.56 -3.28 21.23
N SER A 331 6.71 -2.69 20.94
CA SER A 331 7.66 -2.36 22.01
C SER A 331 7.11 -1.22 22.86
N ALA A 332 7.40 -1.24 24.17
CA ALA A 332 7.01 -0.18 25.08
C ALA A 332 7.51 1.21 24.62
N GLU A 333 8.67 1.26 23.95
CA GLU A 333 9.22 2.48 23.36
C GLU A 333 8.39 3.00 22.18
N GLU A 334 8.01 2.14 21.24
CA GLU A 334 7.18 2.52 20.10
C GLU A 334 5.79 2.96 20.55
N LEU A 335 5.21 2.24 21.51
CA LEU A 335 3.90 2.58 22.08
C LEU A 335 3.94 3.89 22.87
N ALA A 336 4.99 4.14 23.66
CA ALA A 336 5.17 5.42 24.35
C ALA A 336 5.28 6.58 23.37
N ARG A 337 6.00 6.41 22.25
CA ARG A 337 6.08 7.42 21.18
C ARG A 337 4.71 7.70 20.56
N LEU A 338 3.92 6.67 20.25
CA LEU A 338 2.56 6.85 19.72
C LEU A 338 1.64 7.55 20.74
N ARG A 339 1.67 7.13 22.01
CA ARG A 339 0.90 7.78 23.09
C ARG A 339 1.30 9.26 23.25
N ALA A 340 2.57 9.60 23.12
CA ALA A 340 3.04 10.99 23.17
C ALA A 340 2.54 11.83 21.99
N LEU A 341 2.38 11.24 20.80
CA LEU A 341 1.78 11.92 19.63
C LEU A 341 0.27 12.12 19.79
N ALA A 342 -0.41 11.33 20.62
CA ALA A 342 -1.84 11.49 20.88
C ALA A 342 -2.15 12.58 21.93
N GLN A 343 -1.17 12.91 22.78
CA GLN A 343 -1.25 13.82 23.94
C GLN A 343 -0.95 15.27 23.64
#